data_AF-A0A641RUI5-F1
#
_entry.id   AF-A0A641RUI5-F1
#
_cell.length_a   1.000
_cell.length_b   1.000
_cell.length_c   1.000
_cell.angle_alpha   90.00
_cell.angle_beta   90.00
_cell.angle_gamma   90.00
#
_symmetry.space_group_name_H-M   'P 1'
#
loop_
_entity.id
_entity.type
_entity.pdbx_description
1 polymer ?
#
loop_
_entity_poly.entity_id
_entity_poly.type
_entity_poly.pdbx_seq_one_letter_code
_entity_poly.pdbx_strand_id
1 'polypeptide(L)'
;MQPLAERLRPKTLDDYIGQKHLVGPGAILRKMIDAGRISSFILWGPPGVGKTTLAQIIANKLETPFYTLSAVTSGVKDVREVIERAKSNRVFSQSSP
;
A
#
# COMPACT_ATOMS: atom_id res chain seq x y z
N MET A 1 -5.72 -6.04 22.48
CA MET A 1 -5.73 -4.56 22.48
C MET A 1 -4.80 -4.07 21.39
N GLN A 2 -5.25 -3.28 20.42
CA GLN A 2 -4.38 -2.76 19.36
C GLN A 2 -3.51 -1.60 19.89
N PRO A 3 -2.21 -1.52 19.55
CA PRO A 3 -1.33 -0.43 19.96
C PRO A 3 -1.86 0.94 19.50
N LEU A 4 -1.58 2.00 20.28
CA LEU A 4 -2.02 3.36 19.95
C LEU A 4 -1.52 3.81 18.57
N ALA A 5 -0.27 3.50 18.23
CA ALA A 5 0.33 3.83 16.95
C ALA A 5 -0.45 3.25 15.76
N GLU A 6 -1.04 2.06 15.92
CA GLU A 6 -1.86 1.43 14.88
C GLU A 6 -3.21 2.14 14.74
N ARG A 7 -3.80 2.53 15.87
CA ARG A 7 -5.10 3.24 15.92
C ARG A 7 -5.02 4.65 15.34
N LEU A 8 -3.87 5.32 15.47
CA LEU A 8 -3.64 6.68 15.00
C LEU A 8 -3.18 6.75 13.53
N ARG A 9 -3.05 5.62 12.82
CA ARG A 9 -2.63 5.65 11.42
C ARG A 9 -3.63 6.47 10.57
N PRO A 10 -3.15 7.44 9.79
CA PRO A 10 -3.93 8.12 8.77
C PRO A 10 -4.63 7.13 7.84
N LYS A 11 -5.87 7.43 7.45
CA LYS A 11 -6.68 6.56 6.57
C LYS A 11 -6.71 7.07 5.12
N THR A 12 -6.49 8.36 4.93
CA THR A 12 -6.49 9.02 3.62
C THR A 12 -5.19 9.77 3.40
N LEU A 13 -4.92 10.15 2.14
CA LEU A 13 -3.76 10.99 1.81
C LEU A 13 -3.87 12.39 2.40
N ASP A 14 -5.08 12.88 2.65
CA ASP A 14 -5.32 14.21 3.21
C ASP A 14 -5.01 14.24 4.72
N ASP A 15 -5.15 13.09 5.40
CA ASP A 15 -4.73 12.90 6.79
C ASP A 15 -3.23 12.59 6.94
N TYR A 16 -2.52 12.35 5.82
CA TYR A 16 -1.12 11.91 5.85
C TYR A 16 -0.18 13.09 6.13
N ILE A 17 0.54 13.00 7.25
CA ILE A 17 1.41 14.08 7.71
C ILE A 17 2.81 13.94 7.11
N GLY A 18 3.26 15.00 6.43
CA GLY A 18 4.58 15.06 5.82
C GLY A 18 4.62 14.53 4.39
N GLN A 19 5.83 14.37 3.84
CA GLN A 19 6.06 13.89 2.46
C GLN A 19 5.26 14.61 1.36
N LYS A 20 4.97 15.92 1.54
CA LYS A 20 4.16 16.71 0.59
C LYS A 20 4.71 16.70 -0.83
N HIS A 21 6.02 16.55 -1.00
CA HIS A 21 6.65 16.42 -2.31
C HIS A 21 6.30 15.11 -3.04
N LEU A 22 5.86 14.07 -2.33
CA LEU A 22 5.39 12.80 -2.89
C LEU A 22 3.86 12.75 -3.01
N VAL A 23 3.15 13.13 -1.94
CA VAL A 23 1.69 12.89 -1.82
C VAL A 23 0.83 14.15 -1.73
N GLY A 24 1.47 15.32 -1.76
CA GLY A 24 0.77 16.60 -1.76
C GLY A 24 0.06 16.88 -3.10
N PRO A 25 -0.75 17.95 -3.14
CA PRO A 25 -1.44 18.36 -4.36
C PRO A 25 -0.47 18.52 -5.53
N GLY A 26 -0.78 17.87 -6.66
CA GLY A 26 0.02 17.96 -7.89
C GLY A 26 1.26 17.04 -7.93
N ALA A 27 1.63 16.40 -6.83
CA ALA A 27 2.76 15.48 -6.78
C ALA A 27 2.50 14.20 -7.59
N ILE A 28 3.56 13.60 -8.13
CA ILE A 28 3.45 12.50 -9.09
C ILE A 28 2.75 11.27 -8.50
N LEU A 29 3.11 10.88 -7.28
CA LEU A 29 2.52 9.71 -6.63
C LEU A 29 1.04 9.96 -6.29
N ARG A 30 0.69 11.16 -5.83
CA ARG A 30 -0.72 11.56 -5.63
C ARG A 30 -1.52 11.43 -6.92
N LYS A 31 -1.02 11.96 -8.04
CA LYS A 31 -1.67 11.86 -9.36
C LYS A 31 -1.87 10.41 -9.80
N MET A 32 -0.88 9.54 -9.61
CA MET A 32 -1.00 8.11 -9.95
C MET A 32 -2.08 7.41 -9.12
N ILE A 33 -2.10 7.67 -7.80
CA ILE A 33 -3.09 7.10 -6.88
C ILE A 33 -4.50 7.60 -7.25
N ASP A 34 -4.65 8.90 -7.46
CA ASP A 34 -5.95 9.50 -7.82
C ASP A 34 -6.46 9.04 -9.18
N ALA A 35 -5.56 8.71 -10.12
CA ALA A 35 -5.89 8.13 -11.42
C ALA A 35 -6.22 6.62 -11.37
N GLY A 36 -6.13 5.98 -10.20
CA GLY A 36 -6.43 4.55 -10.05
C GLY A 36 -5.36 3.62 -10.62
N ARG A 37 -4.18 4.14 -11.02
CA ARG A 37 -3.14 3.37 -11.72
C ARG A 37 -1.79 3.60 -11.06
N ILE A 38 -1.26 2.55 -10.42
CA ILE A 38 0.05 2.58 -9.79
C ILE A 38 0.96 1.49 -10.38
N SER A 39 2.15 1.88 -10.81
CA SER A 39 3.20 0.95 -11.22
C SER A 39 3.83 0.29 -9.99
N SER A 40 4.64 -0.75 -10.16
CA SER A 40 5.43 -1.30 -9.05
C SER A 40 6.51 -0.29 -8.59
N PHE A 41 6.68 -0.12 -7.27
CA PHE A 41 7.65 0.80 -6.69
C PHE A 41 8.13 0.30 -5.31
N ILE A 42 9.18 0.94 -4.80
CA ILE A 42 9.73 0.71 -3.47
C ILE A 42 9.60 1.99 -2.65
N LEU A 43 9.08 1.88 -1.43
CA LEU A 43 9.12 2.96 -0.43
C LEU A 43 10.39 2.83 0.41
N TRP A 44 11.29 3.81 0.32
CA TRP A 44 12.55 3.82 1.04
C TRP A 44 12.65 5.01 2.00
N GLY A 45 13.22 4.78 3.18
CA GLY A 45 13.40 5.81 4.21
C GLY A 45 13.53 5.25 5.62
N PRO A 46 13.93 6.08 6.60
CA PRO A 46 14.18 5.65 7.98
C PRO A 46 12.93 5.10 8.69
N PRO A 47 13.06 4.38 9.82
CA PRO A 47 11.90 3.89 10.57
C PRO A 47 10.98 5.04 10.99
N GLY A 48 9.67 4.80 11.00
CA GLY A 48 8.68 5.80 11.45
C GLY A 48 8.22 6.84 10.42
N VAL A 49 8.82 6.92 9.23
CA VAL A 49 8.42 7.94 8.20
C VAL A 49 7.12 7.65 7.44
N GLY A 50 6.34 6.65 7.87
CA GLY A 50 5.02 6.37 7.31
C GLY A 50 4.97 5.43 6.10
N LYS A 51 6.05 4.70 5.78
CA LYS A 51 6.09 3.76 4.62
C LYS A 51 4.92 2.76 4.61
N THR A 52 4.73 2.03 5.71
CA THR A 52 3.67 1.02 5.82
C THR A 52 2.29 1.66 5.78
N THR A 53 2.13 2.81 6.46
CA THR A 53 0.89 3.60 6.45
C THR A 53 0.54 4.04 5.02
N LEU A 54 1.51 4.57 4.27
CA LEU A 54 1.28 5.02 2.90
C LEU A 54 0.87 3.86 1.98
N ALA A 55 1.54 2.71 2.09
CA ALA A 55 1.15 1.51 1.33
C ALA A 55 -0.29 1.08 1.64
N GLN A 56 -0.71 1.15 2.91
CA GLN A 56 -2.06 0.82 3.34
C GLN A 56 -3.10 1.83 2.82
N ILE A 57 -2.80 3.13 2.86
CA ILE A 57 -3.67 4.18 2.30
C ILE A 57 -3.86 3.97 0.79
N ILE A 58 -2.79 3.66 0.07
CA ILE A 58 -2.84 3.38 -1.37
C ILE A 58 -3.76 2.19 -1.65
N ALA A 59 -3.57 1.07 -0.95
CA ALA A 59 -4.38 -0.11 -1.15
C ALA A 59 -5.87 0.14 -0.85
N ASN A 60 -6.17 0.88 0.22
CA ASN A 60 -7.54 1.27 0.56
C ASN A 60 -8.14 2.19 -0.51
N LYS A 61 -7.38 3.17 -1.01
CA LYS A 61 -7.85 4.14 -2.01
C LYS A 61 -8.11 3.49 -3.37
N LEU A 62 -7.31 2.47 -3.72
CA LEU A 62 -7.45 1.71 -4.96
C LEU A 62 -8.38 0.49 -4.81
N GLU A 63 -8.93 0.25 -3.62
CA GLU A 63 -9.80 -0.91 -3.29
C GLU A 63 -9.14 -2.26 -3.66
N THR A 64 -7.81 -2.34 -3.51
CA THR A 64 -7.04 -3.54 -3.85
C THR A 64 -6.68 -4.37 -2.63
N PRO A 65 -6.60 -5.71 -2.72
CA PRO A 65 -6.10 -6.55 -1.63
C PRO A 65 -4.70 -6.13 -1.17
N PHE A 66 -4.51 -6.03 0.15
CA PHE A 66 -3.23 -5.68 0.77
C PHE A 66 -2.66 -6.87 1.53
N TYR A 67 -1.44 -7.27 1.19
CA TYR A 67 -0.71 -8.34 1.87
C TYR A 67 0.59 -7.79 2.46
N THR A 68 0.84 -8.07 3.74
CA THR A 68 2.09 -7.69 4.41
C THR A 68 2.96 -8.92 4.62
N LEU A 69 4.18 -8.87 4.09
CA LEU A 69 5.21 -9.88 4.31
C LEU A 69 6.39 -9.21 5.00
N SER A 70 6.99 -9.91 5.97
CA SER A 70 8.15 -9.42 6.71
C SER A 70 9.36 -10.26 6.36
N ALA A 71 10.43 -9.62 5.87
CA ALA A 71 11.67 -10.34 5.55
C ALA A 71 12.31 -11.04 6.76
N VAL A 72 11.90 -10.69 7.99
CA VAL A 72 12.41 -11.29 9.24
C VAL A 72 11.64 -12.55 9.62
N THR A 73 10.33 -12.59 9.34
CA THR A 73 9.45 -13.67 9.84
C THR A 73 8.82 -14.51 8.72
N SER A 74 8.84 -14.02 7.48
CA SER A 74 8.24 -14.69 6.33
C SER A 74 9.27 -15.51 5.56
N GLY A 75 8.92 -16.76 5.25
CA GLY A 75 9.71 -17.66 4.42
C GLY A 75 9.21 -17.75 2.97
N VAL A 76 9.87 -18.59 2.18
CA VAL A 76 9.52 -18.83 0.77
C VAL A 76 8.07 -19.35 0.61
N LYS A 77 7.58 -20.12 1.59
CA LYS A 77 6.21 -20.65 1.56
C LYS A 77 5.18 -19.53 1.62
N ASP A 78 5.36 -18.55 2.51
CA ASP A 78 4.42 -17.43 2.68
C ASP A 78 4.36 -16.57 1.41
N VAL A 79 5.52 -16.32 0.79
CA VAL A 79 5.60 -15.58 -0.47
C VAL A 79 4.85 -16.31 -1.58
N ARG A 80 5.05 -17.63 -1.73
CA ARG A 80 4.34 -18.43 -2.74
C ARG A 80 2.82 -18.39 -2.52
N GLU A 81 2.37 -18.50 -1.28
CA GLU A 81 0.95 -18.45 -0.96
C GLU A 81 0.31 -17.11 -1.36
N VAL A 82 0.97 -15.99 -1.08
CA VAL A 82 0.48 -14.66 -1.49
C VAL A 82 0.41 -14.54 -3.02
N ILE A 83 1.41 -15.07 -3.74
CA ILE A 83 1.41 -15.08 -5.21
C ILE A 83 0.24 -15.89 -5.76
N GLU A 84 -0.03 -17.07 -5.22
CA GLU A 84 -1.16 -17.91 -5.66
C GLU A 84 -2.52 -17.28 -5.36
N ARG A 85 -2.68 -16.64 -4.20
CA ARG A 85 -3.88 -15.84 -3.87
C ARG A 85 -4.06 -14.68 -4.86
N ALA A 86 -2.99 -13.96 -5.18
CA ALA A 86 -3.03 -12.86 -6.13
C ALA A 86 -3.40 -13.32 -7.56
N LYS A 87 -2.86 -14.46 -8.02
CA LYS A 87 -3.24 -15.06 -9.31
C LYS A 87 -4.71 -15.43 -9.36
N SER A 88 -5.21 -16.09 -8.31
CA SER A 88 -6.61 -16.51 -8.21
C SER A 88 -7.56 -15.31 -8.29
N ASN A 89 -7.25 -14.22 -7.58
CA ASN A 89 -8.05 -12.98 -7.62
C ASN A 89 -8.03 -12.32 -9.00
N ARG A 90 -6.92 -12.39 -9.74
CA ARG A 90 -6.79 -11.82 -11.08
C ARG A 90 -7.64 -12.53 -12.13
N VAL A 91 -7.93 -13.82 -11.93
CA VAL A 91 -8.86 -14.58 -12.78
C VAL A 91 -10.29 -14.07 -12.64
N PHE A 92 -10.68 -13.58 -11.46
CA PHE A 92 -12.02 -13.03 -11.21
C PHE A 92 -12.14 -11.53 -11.51
N SER A 93 -11.03 -10.78 -11.53
CA SER A 93 -11.02 -9.33 -11.74
C SER A 93 -10.83 -8.89 -13.20
N GLN A 94 -10.78 -9.81 -14.17
CA GLN A 94 -10.83 -9.44 -15.59
C GLN A 94 -12.26 -9.07 -15.97
N SER A 95 -12.67 -7.87 -15.58
CA SER A 95 -13.56 -7.05 -16.40
C SER A 95 -12.68 -5.95 -16.99
N SER A 96 -12.12 -6.23 -18.17
CA SER A 96 -11.40 -5.26 -19.00
C SER A 96 -12.30 -4.06 -19.35
N PRO A 97 -11.71 -2.90 -19.67
CA PRO A 97 -10.94 -2.69 -20.91
C PRO A 97 -9.44 -2.46 -20.69
#